data_AF-E4N9D8-F1
#
_entry.id   AF-E4N9D8-F1
#
_cell.length_a   1.000
_cell.length_b   1.000
_cell.length_c   1.000
_cell.angle_alpha   90.00
_cell.angle_beta   90.00
_cell.angle_gamma   90.00
#
_symmetry.space_group_name_H-M   'P 1'
#
loop_
_entity.id
_entity.type
_entity.pdbx_description
1 polymer ?
#
loop_
_entity_poly.entity_id
_entity_poly.type
_entity_poly.pdbx_seq_one_letter_code
_entity_poly.pdbx_strand_id
1 'polypeptide(L)'
;MRERAARLDAQEAALDALLAALDERVGDDAAEPDARVAALDARAPGYAQYHRIGHKRQAAYRRLAGDRAAARAHYAPVLAALLADDDLSSPCWLAQVLVVAGGRRRLQEELVAAVEGGEPLRQACAVGAWRWADAPYPDLAERFRAARVAAAERAADPWVHERLGDSRSGSNG
;
A
#
# COMPACT_ATOMS: atom_id res chain seq x y z
N MET A 1 0.08 10.24 -16.70
CA MET A 1 -1.38 10.41 -16.44
C MET A 1 -2.10 9.06 -16.41
N ARG A 2 -2.07 8.24 -17.48
CA ARG A 2 -2.75 6.91 -17.51
C ARG A 2 -2.23 5.92 -16.47
N GLU A 3 -0.91 5.83 -16.28
CA GLU A 3 -0.31 4.93 -15.28
C GLU A 3 -0.68 5.28 -13.85
N ARG A 4 -0.82 6.58 -13.52
CA ARG A 4 -1.28 7.01 -12.20
C ARG A 4 -2.74 6.62 -11.97
N ALA A 5 -3.60 6.77 -12.98
CA ALA A 5 -4.99 6.33 -12.90
C ALA A 5 -5.08 4.81 -12.66
N ALA A 6 -4.34 4.02 -13.43
CA ALA A 6 -4.30 2.57 -13.26
C ALA A 6 -3.84 2.12 -11.86
N ARG A 7 -2.90 2.85 -11.24
CA ARG A 7 -2.48 2.58 -9.86
C ARG A 7 -3.56 2.93 -8.84
N LEU A 8 -4.24 4.07 -9.01
CA LEU A 8 -5.38 4.42 -8.16
C LEU A 8 -6.52 3.40 -8.31
N ASP A 9 -6.78 2.91 -9.52
CA ASP A 9 -7.78 1.87 -9.77
C ASP A 9 -7.41 0.56 -9.07
N ALA A 10 -6.14 0.13 -9.17
CA ALA A 10 -5.65 -1.07 -8.50
C ALA A 10 -5.74 -0.96 -6.96
N GLN A 11 -5.41 0.22 -6.43
CA GLN A 11 -5.50 0.52 -5.00
C GLN A 11 -6.96 0.52 -4.52
N GLU A 12 -7.85 1.18 -5.24
CA GLU A 12 -9.27 1.23 -4.93
C GLU A 12 -9.88 -0.17 -4.97
N ALA A 13 -9.59 -0.96 -6.02
CA ALA A 13 -10.06 -2.33 -6.15
C ALA A 13 -9.57 -3.25 -5.02
N ALA A 14 -8.32 -3.12 -4.59
CA ALA A 14 -7.78 -3.92 -3.49
C ALA A 14 -8.43 -3.55 -2.13
N LEU A 15 -8.73 -2.27 -1.91
CA LEU A 15 -9.46 -1.82 -0.73
C LEU A 15 -10.93 -2.25 -0.78
N ASP A 16 -11.58 -2.24 -1.94
CA ASP A 16 -12.94 -2.74 -2.11
C ASP A 16 -13.03 -4.24 -1.83
N ALA A 17 -12.06 -5.01 -2.33
CA ALA A 17 -11.97 -6.44 -2.02
C ALA A 17 -11.75 -6.70 -0.51
N LEU A 18 -10.94 -5.88 0.16
CA LEU A 18 -10.73 -5.97 1.61
C LEU A 18 -12.01 -5.63 2.38
N LEU A 19 -12.68 -4.52 2.04
CA LEU A 19 -13.91 -4.10 2.70
C LEU A 19 -15.03 -5.14 2.51
N ALA A 20 -15.17 -5.69 1.30
CA ALA A 20 -16.09 -6.80 1.04
C ALA A 20 -15.76 -8.04 1.89
N ALA A 21 -14.48 -8.39 2.03
CA ALA A 21 -14.06 -9.51 2.89
C ALA A 21 -14.35 -9.26 4.37
N LEU A 22 -14.40 -8.00 4.82
CA LEU A 22 -14.73 -7.60 6.19
C LEU A 22 -16.23 -7.44 6.45
N ASP A 23 -17.07 -7.60 5.42
CA ASP A 23 -18.49 -7.21 5.41
C ASP A 23 -18.69 -5.74 5.83
N GLU A 24 -17.72 -4.89 5.49
CA GLU A 24 -17.73 -3.47 5.81
C GLU A 24 -18.20 -2.68 4.59
N ARG A 25 -19.24 -1.88 4.79
CA ARG A 25 -19.71 -0.95 3.76
C ARG A 25 -19.26 0.45 4.14
N VAL A 26 -18.30 0.96 3.39
CA VAL A 26 -18.10 2.40 3.34
C VAL A 26 -19.29 2.92 2.58
N GLY A 27 -20.18 3.63 3.28
CA GLY A 27 -21.28 4.30 2.62
C GLY A 27 -20.73 5.08 1.44
N ASP A 28 -21.46 5.06 0.32
CA ASP A 28 -21.32 6.13 -0.65
C ASP A 28 -21.76 7.40 0.08
N ASP A 29 -20.87 7.99 0.90
CA ASP A 29 -21.01 9.34 1.43
C ASP A 29 -20.81 10.31 0.24
N ALA A 30 -21.70 10.15 -0.73
CA ALA A 30 -22.13 11.05 -1.76
C ALA A 30 -23.46 11.68 -1.32
N ALA A 31 -23.62 11.92 -0.01
CA ALA A 31 -24.57 12.90 0.47
C ALA A 31 -23.95 14.28 0.22
N GLU A 32 -24.18 14.77 -1.00
CA GLU A 32 -23.68 16.00 -1.63
C GLU A 32 -22.24 15.94 -2.19
N PRO A 33 -22.03 16.39 -3.45
CA PRO A 33 -20.69 16.59 -3.98
C PRO A 33 -19.97 17.64 -3.13
N ASP A 34 -18.95 17.22 -2.39
CA ASP A 34 -18.10 18.13 -1.65
C ASP A 34 -17.42 19.09 -2.65
N ALA A 35 -17.88 20.35 -2.65
CA ALA A 35 -17.37 21.40 -3.54
C ALA A 35 -15.86 21.59 -3.40
N ARG A 36 -15.28 21.30 -2.22
CA ARG A 36 -13.84 21.32 -2.00
C ARG A 36 -13.14 20.18 -2.75
N VAL A 37 -13.69 18.96 -2.70
CA VAL A 37 -13.16 17.81 -3.44
C VAL A 37 -13.24 18.06 -4.94
N ALA A 38 -14.37 18.59 -5.44
CA ALA A 38 -14.51 18.94 -6.85
C ALA A 38 -13.51 20.02 -7.30
N ALA A 39 -13.31 21.07 -6.49
CA ALA A 39 -12.34 22.12 -6.78
C ALA A 39 -10.88 21.61 -6.77
N LEU A 40 -10.56 20.65 -5.90
CA LEU A 40 -9.25 20.02 -5.84
C LEU A 40 -9.03 19.04 -7.00
N ASP A 41 -10.04 18.28 -7.41
CA ASP A 41 -9.97 17.38 -8.56
C ASP A 41 -9.77 18.14 -9.88
N ALA A 42 -10.42 19.31 -10.03
CA ALA A 42 -10.19 20.19 -11.17
C ALA A 42 -8.73 20.68 -11.27
N ARG A 43 -8.02 20.81 -10.14
CA ARG A 43 -6.60 21.21 -10.08
C ARG A 43 -5.65 20.02 -10.17
N ALA A 44 -6.07 18.86 -9.67
CA ALA A 44 -5.29 17.65 -9.59
C ALA A 44 -6.19 16.45 -9.96
N PRO A 45 -6.31 16.12 -11.26
CA PRO A 45 -7.15 15.02 -11.72
C PRO A 45 -6.86 13.71 -10.97
N GLY A 46 -7.92 13.06 -10.48
CA GLY A 46 -7.85 11.85 -9.67
C GLY A 46 -7.86 12.10 -8.16
N TYR A 47 -7.94 13.36 -7.71
CA TYR A 47 -8.04 13.71 -6.29
C TYR A 47 -9.32 13.14 -5.66
N ALA A 48 -10.45 13.16 -6.38
CA ALA A 48 -11.70 12.61 -5.85
C ALA A 48 -11.56 11.10 -5.54
N GLN A 49 -10.90 10.35 -6.42
CA GLN A 49 -10.59 8.94 -6.22
C GLN A 49 -9.62 8.72 -5.06
N TYR A 50 -8.53 9.49 -5.04
CA TYR A 50 -7.57 9.48 -3.94
C TYR A 50 -8.24 9.72 -2.57
N HIS A 51 -9.18 10.68 -2.50
CA HIS A 51 -9.93 10.97 -1.29
C HIS A 51 -10.82 9.79 -0.86
N ARG A 52 -11.55 9.15 -1.80
CA ARG A 52 -12.34 7.94 -1.51
C ARG A 52 -11.46 6.79 -1.02
N ILE A 53 -10.31 6.55 -1.64
CA ILE A 53 -9.31 5.58 -1.19
C ILE A 53 -8.89 5.86 0.26
N GLY A 54 -8.70 7.13 0.62
CA GLY A 54 -8.44 7.57 2.00
C GLY A 54 -9.50 7.09 2.99
N HIS A 55 -10.79 7.30 2.67
CA HIS A 55 -11.92 6.84 3.49
C HIS A 55 -11.99 5.33 3.59
N LYS A 56 -11.84 4.61 2.47
CA LYS A 56 -11.83 3.14 2.42
C LYS A 56 -10.75 2.54 3.31
N ARG A 57 -9.53 3.11 3.24
CA ARG A 57 -8.42 2.71 4.09
C ARG A 57 -8.70 2.96 5.57
N GLN A 58 -9.29 4.11 5.91
CA GLN A 58 -9.62 4.45 7.30
C GLN A 58 -10.70 3.51 7.87
N ALA A 59 -11.73 3.19 7.09
CA ALA A 59 -12.77 2.25 7.49
C ALA A 59 -12.21 0.85 7.75
N ALA A 60 -11.43 0.32 6.79
CA ALA A 60 -10.75 -0.97 6.95
C ALA A 60 -9.87 -0.99 8.21
N TYR A 61 -9.05 0.05 8.42
CA TYR A 61 -8.21 0.16 9.62
C TYR A 61 -9.03 0.15 10.91
N ARG A 62 -10.09 0.96 11.02
CA ARG A 62 -10.94 1.02 12.23
C ARG A 62 -11.53 -0.35 12.56
N ARG A 63 -12.05 -1.05 11.53
CA ARG A 63 -12.61 -2.40 11.69
C ARG A 63 -11.57 -3.40 12.18
N LEU A 64 -10.40 -3.42 11.54
CA LEU A 64 -9.31 -4.36 11.83
C LEU A 64 -8.58 -4.09 13.15
N ALA A 65 -8.41 -2.81 13.52
CA ALA A 65 -7.78 -2.41 14.77
C ALA A 65 -8.66 -2.73 15.98
N GLY A 66 -9.99 -2.66 15.83
CA GLY A 66 -10.95 -3.06 16.85
C GLY A 66 -11.15 -4.57 17.01
N ASP A 67 -10.72 -5.37 16.01
CA ASP A 67 -10.97 -6.81 15.97
C ASP A 67 -9.74 -7.60 15.48
N ARG A 68 -8.92 -8.01 16.45
CA ARG A 68 -7.70 -8.78 16.16
C ARG A 68 -7.98 -10.14 15.55
N ALA A 69 -9.14 -10.75 15.83
CA ALA A 69 -9.51 -12.04 15.24
C ALA A 69 -9.79 -11.87 13.74
N ALA A 70 -10.56 -10.83 13.37
CA ALA A 70 -10.76 -10.45 11.98
C ALA A 70 -9.43 -10.14 11.28
N ALA A 71 -8.54 -9.37 11.91
CA ALA A 71 -7.23 -9.06 11.33
C ALA A 71 -6.38 -10.31 11.02
N ARG A 72 -6.49 -11.36 11.84
CA ARG A 72 -5.82 -12.65 11.59
C ARG A 72 -6.51 -13.44 10.48
N ALA A 73 -7.84 -13.54 10.53
CA ALA A 73 -8.63 -14.27 9.54
C ALA A 73 -8.49 -13.67 8.13
N HIS A 74 -8.35 -12.34 8.04
CA HIS A 74 -8.25 -11.59 6.79
C HIS A 74 -6.82 -11.10 6.49
N TYR A 75 -5.79 -11.74 7.07
CA TYR A 75 -4.40 -11.31 6.87
C TYR A 75 -4.03 -11.20 5.38
N ALA A 76 -4.41 -12.19 4.56
CA ALA A 76 -4.10 -12.19 3.13
C ALA A 76 -4.78 -11.03 2.35
N PRO A 77 -6.10 -10.79 2.51
CA PRO A 77 -6.73 -9.57 1.97
C PRO A 77 -6.08 -8.26 2.42
N VAL A 78 -5.71 -8.15 3.70
CA VAL A 78 -5.03 -6.94 4.23
C VAL A 78 -3.65 -6.75 3.59
N LEU A 79 -2.89 -7.84 3.43
CA LEU A 79 -1.60 -7.82 2.76
C LEU A 79 -1.75 -7.44 1.28
N ALA A 80 -2.77 -7.94 0.59
CA ALA A 80 -3.04 -7.58 -0.80
C ALA A 80 -3.34 -6.08 -0.94
N ALA A 81 -4.16 -5.51 -0.05
CA ALA A 81 -4.43 -4.08 -0.01
C ALA A 81 -3.17 -3.24 0.27
N LEU A 82 -2.33 -3.65 1.23
CA LEU A 82 -1.05 -3.00 1.49
C LEU A 82 -0.13 -3.02 0.26
N LEU A 83 -0.10 -4.13 -0.47
CA LEU A 83 0.75 -4.33 -1.65
C LEU A 83 0.17 -3.75 -2.95
N ALA A 84 -0.97 -3.06 -2.86
CA ALA A 84 -1.51 -2.21 -3.92
C ALA A 84 -1.49 -0.72 -3.53
N ASP A 85 -1.02 -0.37 -2.32
CA ASP A 85 -1.00 0.99 -1.80
C ASP A 85 0.35 1.66 -2.09
N ASP A 86 0.40 2.55 -3.09
CA ASP A 86 1.61 3.27 -3.48
C ASP A 86 1.79 4.62 -2.75
N ASP A 87 0.86 4.96 -1.86
CA ASP A 87 0.80 6.24 -1.15
C ASP A 87 1.80 6.28 0.00
N LEU A 88 2.92 6.96 -0.24
CA LEU A 88 3.98 7.19 0.75
C LEU A 88 3.53 8.12 1.89
N SER A 89 2.48 8.89 1.71
CA SER A 89 1.93 9.78 2.74
C SER A 89 0.86 9.10 3.57
N SER A 90 0.41 7.91 3.15
CA SER A 90 -0.60 7.18 3.88
C SER A 90 -0.06 6.70 5.23
N PRO A 91 -0.83 6.86 6.31
CA PRO A 91 -0.48 6.28 7.59
C PRO A 91 -0.23 4.77 7.48
N CYS A 92 0.72 4.27 8.26
CA CYS A 92 1.17 2.87 8.31
C CYS A 92 0.12 1.85 8.77
N TRP A 93 -1.17 2.18 8.70
CA TRP A 93 -2.30 1.48 9.31
C TRP A 93 -2.37 0.00 8.92
N LEU A 94 -2.32 -0.33 7.62
CA LEU A 94 -2.43 -1.72 7.19
C LEU A 94 -1.19 -2.55 7.57
N ALA A 95 0.01 -1.95 7.48
CA ALA A 95 1.23 -2.60 7.93
C ALA A 95 1.20 -2.88 9.44
N GLN A 96 0.72 -1.92 10.24
CA GLN A 96 0.55 -2.09 11.68
C GLN A 96 -0.46 -3.21 12.00
N VAL A 97 -1.60 -3.26 11.29
CA VAL A 97 -2.58 -4.35 11.43
C VAL A 97 -1.92 -5.71 11.18
N LEU A 98 -1.14 -5.85 10.10
CA LEU A 98 -0.44 -7.10 9.78
C LEU A 98 0.60 -7.48 10.84
N VAL A 99 1.37 -6.51 11.34
CA VAL A 99 2.32 -6.75 12.44
C VAL A 99 1.59 -7.24 13.70
N VAL A 100 0.46 -6.64 14.08
CA VAL A 100 -0.31 -7.08 15.25
C VAL A 100 -0.96 -8.44 15.03
N ALA A 101 -1.45 -8.72 13.82
CA ALA A 101 -2.16 -9.96 13.50
C ALA A 101 -1.21 -11.16 13.37
N GLY A 102 -0.16 -11.02 12.57
CA GLY A 102 0.74 -12.10 12.14
C GLY A 102 2.20 -11.97 12.58
N GLY A 103 2.59 -10.85 13.20
CA GLY A 103 3.95 -10.59 13.66
C GLY A 103 4.85 -9.97 12.58
N ARG A 104 5.93 -9.30 13.03
CA ARG A 104 6.87 -8.59 12.15
C ARG A 104 7.57 -9.51 11.17
N ARG A 105 8.08 -10.66 11.65
CA ARG A 105 8.85 -11.59 10.81
C ARG A 105 8.04 -12.06 9.61
N ARG A 106 6.79 -12.49 9.85
CA ARG A 106 5.88 -12.92 8.78
C ARG A 106 5.64 -11.80 7.76
N LEU A 107 5.34 -10.59 8.23
CA LEU A 107 5.16 -9.46 7.31
C LEU A 107 6.42 -9.23 6.46
N GLN A 108 7.60 -9.29 7.05
CA GLN A 108 8.85 -9.13 6.30
C GLN A 108 9.11 -10.23 5.27
N GLU A 109 8.84 -11.49 5.61
CA GLU A 109 8.95 -12.60 4.67
C GLU A 109 8.02 -12.40 3.47
N GLU A 110 6.79 -11.94 3.71
CA GLU A 110 5.80 -11.62 2.67
C GLU A 110 6.23 -10.43 1.80
N LEU A 111 6.81 -9.38 2.41
CA LEU A 111 7.35 -8.23 1.68
C LEU A 111 8.56 -8.60 0.82
N VAL A 112 9.46 -9.46 1.34
CA VAL A 112 10.58 -10.01 0.55
C VAL A 112 10.05 -10.81 -0.63
N ALA A 113 9.11 -11.73 -0.41
CA ALA A 113 8.51 -12.53 -1.47
C ALA A 113 7.81 -11.66 -2.53
N ALA A 114 7.15 -10.58 -2.09
CA ALA A 114 6.51 -9.62 -2.99
C ALA A 114 7.53 -8.85 -3.87
N VAL A 115 8.72 -8.52 -3.35
CA VAL A 115 9.78 -7.91 -4.16
C VAL A 115 10.44 -8.93 -5.10
N GLU A 116 10.62 -10.17 -4.67
CA GLU A 116 11.27 -11.21 -5.47
C GLU A 116 10.44 -11.68 -6.67
N GLY A 117 9.13 -11.87 -6.46
CA GLY A 117 8.24 -12.51 -7.45
C GLY A 117 6.95 -11.76 -7.75
N GLY A 118 6.73 -10.58 -7.17
CA GLY A 118 5.53 -9.79 -7.44
C GLY A 118 5.56 -9.07 -8.78
N GLU A 119 4.38 -8.68 -9.25
CA GLU A 119 4.23 -7.75 -10.37
C GLU A 119 4.80 -6.35 -10.02
N PRO A 120 5.13 -5.49 -11.00
CA PRO A 120 5.88 -4.26 -10.77
C PRO A 120 5.29 -3.31 -9.71
N LEU A 121 3.96 -3.11 -9.72
CA LEU A 121 3.27 -2.32 -8.68
C LEU A 121 3.46 -2.94 -7.29
N ARG A 122 3.30 -4.26 -7.19
CA ARG A 122 3.43 -5.02 -5.94
C ARG A 122 4.83 -4.90 -5.35
N GLN A 123 5.86 -4.96 -6.20
CA GLN A 123 7.25 -4.79 -5.78
C GLN A 123 7.48 -3.37 -5.23
N ALA A 124 7.02 -2.34 -5.94
CA ALA A 124 7.17 -0.94 -5.52
C ALA A 124 6.44 -0.65 -4.19
N CYS A 125 5.21 -1.14 -4.04
CA CYS A 125 4.44 -1.02 -2.79
C CYS A 125 5.10 -1.79 -1.64
N ALA A 126 5.68 -2.97 -1.89
CA ALA A 126 6.42 -3.73 -0.89
C ALA A 126 7.63 -2.94 -0.34
N VAL A 127 8.36 -2.23 -1.22
CA VAL A 127 9.44 -1.31 -0.80
C VAL A 127 8.91 -0.16 0.05
N GLY A 128 7.80 0.46 -0.33
CA GLY A 128 7.15 1.49 0.47
C GLY A 128 6.71 1.00 1.85
N ALA A 129 6.23 -0.24 1.93
CA ALA A 129 5.76 -0.87 3.16
C ALA A 129 6.88 -1.33 4.09
N TRP A 130 8.06 -1.66 3.56
CA TRP A 130 9.19 -2.19 4.34
C TRP A 130 9.60 -1.32 5.53
N ARG A 131 9.60 0.01 5.35
CA ARG A 131 9.92 0.96 6.43
C ARG A 131 8.97 0.86 7.63
N TRP A 132 7.75 0.39 7.41
CA TRP A 132 6.70 0.26 8.44
C TRP A 132 6.66 -1.12 9.10
N ALA A 133 7.26 -2.14 8.48
CA ALA A 133 7.39 -3.45 9.10
C ALA A 133 8.32 -3.40 10.33
N ASP A 134 9.22 -2.40 10.38
CA ASP A 134 10.25 -2.14 11.40
C ASP A 134 11.10 -3.38 11.67
N ALA A 135 12.36 -3.31 11.21
CA ALA A 135 13.14 -4.46 10.75
C ALA A 135 14.23 -4.93 11.73
N PRO A 136 13.90 -5.72 12.77
CA PRO A 136 14.90 -6.23 13.71
C PRO A 136 15.66 -7.47 13.17
N TYR A 137 15.34 -7.97 11.98
CA TYR A 137 15.88 -9.23 11.43
C TYR A 137 16.90 -8.95 10.32
N PRO A 138 18.22 -9.06 10.59
CA PRO A 138 19.26 -8.72 9.63
C PRO A 138 19.27 -9.60 8.38
N ASP A 139 18.94 -10.89 8.52
CA ASP A 139 18.83 -11.86 7.43
C ASP A 139 17.79 -11.42 6.39
N LEU A 140 16.60 -11.05 6.88
CA LEU A 140 15.52 -10.59 6.01
C LEU A 140 15.83 -9.21 5.41
N ALA A 141 16.50 -8.32 6.16
CA ALA A 141 16.92 -7.03 5.64
C ALA A 141 17.96 -7.16 4.50
N GLU A 142 18.90 -8.09 4.62
CA GLU A 142 19.86 -8.37 3.56
C GLU A 142 19.19 -8.97 2.33
N ARG A 143 18.35 -9.99 2.51
CA ARG A 143 17.58 -10.59 1.42
C ARG A 143 16.67 -9.58 0.73
N PHE A 144 16.02 -8.70 1.50
CA PHE A 144 15.19 -7.62 0.97
C PHE A 144 16.00 -6.66 0.10
N ARG A 145 17.18 -6.24 0.56
CA ARG A 145 18.08 -5.37 -0.23
C ARG A 145 18.52 -6.05 -1.52
N ALA A 146 18.92 -7.31 -1.47
CA ALA A 146 19.33 -8.07 -2.66
C ALA A 146 18.17 -8.22 -3.66
N ALA A 147 16.98 -8.61 -3.19
CA ALA A 147 15.77 -8.73 -4.00
C ALA A 147 15.41 -7.41 -4.67
N ARG A 148 15.48 -6.30 -3.92
CA ARG A 148 15.20 -4.95 -4.41
C ARG A 148 16.16 -4.52 -5.52
N VAL A 149 17.47 -4.73 -5.34
CA VAL A 149 18.47 -4.42 -6.39
C VAL A 149 18.17 -5.23 -7.66
N ALA A 150 17.98 -6.54 -7.52
CA ALA A 150 17.70 -7.41 -8.66
C ALA A 150 16.38 -7.03 -9.36
N ALA A 151 15.34 -6.63 -8.62
CA ALA A 151 14.10 -6.14 -9.19
C ALA A 151 14.29 -4.80 -9.93
N ALA A 152 15.07 -3.87 -9.37
CA ALA A 152 15.38 -2.59 -10.01
C ALA A 152 16.10 -2.77 -11.35
N GLU A 153 17.05 -3.70 -11.42
CA GLU A 153 17.78 -4.03 -12.66
C GLU A 153 16.87 -4.59 -13.77
N ARG A 154 15.78 -5.29 -13.40
CA ARG A 154 14.81 -5.84 -14.35
C ARG A 154 13.66 -4.87 -14.68
N ALA A 155 13.51 -3.79 -13.92
CA ALA A 155 12.38 -2.89 -14.06
C ALA A 155 12.48 -2.07 -15.36
N ALA A 156 11.57 -2.32 -16.30
CA ALA A 156 11.44 -1.55 -17.52
C ALA A 156 10.66 -0.23 -17.33
N ASP A 157 9.77 -0.19 -16.33
CA ASP A 157 8.97 0.98 -15.99
C ASP A 157 9.82 1.95 -15.13
N PRO A 158 10.02 3.22 -15.57
CA PRO A 158 10.81 4.20 -14.84
C PRO A 158 10.29 4.50 -13.43
N TRP A 159 8.98 4.52 -13.21
CA TRP A 159 8.37 4.75 -11.90
C TRP A 159 8.66 3.59 -10.95
N VAL A 160 8.58 2.35 -11.45
CA VAL A 160 8.94 1.17 -10.68
C VAL A 160 10.43 1.18 -10.36
N HIS A 161 11.28 1.46 -11.35
CA HIS A 161 12.72 1.57 -11.16
C HIS A 161 13.09 2.61 -10.11
N GLU A 162 12.47 3.79 -10.12
CA GLU A 162 12.67 4.84 -9.11
C GLU A 162 12.29 4.38 -7.70
N ARG A 163 11.15 3.69 -7.56
CA ARG A 163 10.67 3.18 -6.26
C ARG A 163 11.49 2.01 -5.73
N LEU A 164 12.02 1.18 -6.62
CA LEU A 164 12.95 0.10 -6.26
C LEU A 164 14.36 0.63 -6.02
N GLY A 165 14.76 1.74 -6.65
CA GLY A 165 16.04 2.39 -6.43
C GLY A 165 16.17 3.00 -5.03
N ASP A 166 17.40 3.16 -4.53
CA ASP A 166 17.66 3.92 -3.31
C ASP A 166 17.44 5.39 -3.56
N SER A 167 16.32 5.94 -3.04
CA SER A 167 16.01 7.38 -3.08
C SER A 167 16.95 8.21 -2.17
N ARG A 168 18.22 7.84 -2.07
CA ARG A 168 19.31 8.65 -1.49
C ARG A 168 20.28 9.08 -2.59
N SER A 169 19.73 9.76 -3.59
CA SER A 169 20.49 10.62 -4.51
C SER A 169 19.74 11.95 -4.64
N GLY A 170 19.58 12.60 -3.49
CA GLY A 170 19.08 13.97 -3.36
C GLY A 170 19.93 14.68 -2.32
N SER A 171 21.23 14.80 -2.59
CA SER A 171 22.01 15.88 -1.97
C SER A 171 21.37 17.20 -2.43
N ASN A 172 20.68 17.87 -1.52
CA ASN A 172 20.54 19.31 -1.61
C ASN A 172 21.57 19.91 -0.65
N GLY A 173 22.48 20.68 -1.23
CA GLY A 173 23.42 21.53 -0.51
C GLY A 173 22.79 22.80 0.03
#